data_AF-A0A2K4FQW4-F1
#
_entry.id   AF-A0A2K4FQW4-F1
#
_cell.length_a   1.000
_cell.length_b   1.000
_cell.length_c   1.000
_cell.angle_alpha   90.00
_cell.angle_beta   90.00
_cell.angle_gamma   90.00
#
_symmetry.space_group_name_H-M   'P 1'
#
loop_
_entity.id
_entity.type
_entity.pdbx_description
1 polymer ?
#
loop_
_entity_poly.entity_id
_entity_poly.type
_entity_poly.pdbx_seq_one_letter_code
_entity_poly.pdbx_strand_id
1 'polypeptide(L)'
;MIDFAADIKSKHSIANILLQDNISTYMNELYEHHKVEIKSYTLPDGETRTAYVIDSTLTLSTLPDGTIFSIGCNARYTGLYQNTLSTGMRFDQIKKLTERQRIFNGVIILNEDFGFCYVLPTPYDEIADSIENIPSTLTLDEIYISDFSSWLHKPQ
;
A
#
# COMPACT_ATOMS: atom_id res chain seq x y z
N MET A 1 17.97 4.92 7.21
CA MET A 1 17.61 3.75 8.02
C MET A 1 16.14 3.45 7.82
N ILE A 2 15.86 2.30 7.22
CA ILE A 2 14.55 1.74 7.00
C ILE A 2 13.97 1.35 8.35
N ASP A 3 12.77 1.87 8.65
CA ASP A 3 12.15 1.74 9.97
C ASP A 3 10.75 1.12 9.88
N PHE A 4 10.61 -0.12 10.34
CA PHE A 4 9.36 -0.87 10.29
C PHE A 4 8.29 -0.39 11.31
N ALA A 5 8.60 0.66 12.07
CA ALA A 5 7.70 1.33 13.00
C ALA A 5 7.43 2.80 12.64
N ALA A 6 8.06 3.35 11.60
CA ALA A 6 7.84 4.74 11.19
C ALA A 6 6.39 4.98 10.72
N ASP A 7 5.89 6.19 10.92
CA ASP A 7 4.54 6.54 10.48
C ASP A 7 4.36 6.40 8.97
N ILE A 8 3.18 5.94 8.58
CA ILE A 8 2.72 5.88 7.19
C ILE A 8 2.24 7.28 6.81
N LYS A 9 2.81 7.82 5.74
CA LYS A 9 2.48 9.15 5.21
C LYS A 9 1.95 9.02 3.79
N SER A 10 0.66 9.32 3.62
CA SER A 10 -0.03 9.33 2.33
C SER A 10 0.74 10.13 1.27
N LYS A 11 0.81 9.60 0.04
CA LYS A 11 1.57 10.16 -1.10
C LYS A 11 3.04 10.49 -0.82
N HIS A 12 3.61 9.97 0.27
CA HIS A 12 4.93 10.41 0.69
C HIS A 12 5.84 9.27 1.09
N SER A 13 5.55 8.54 2.17
CA SER A 13 6.53 7.58 2.70
C SER A 13 5.96 6.48 3.58
N ILE A 14 6.62 5.32 3.57
CA ILE A 14 6.53 4.27 4.60
C ILE A 14 7.96 3.85 4.93
N ALA A 15 8.24 3.54 6.19
CA ALA A 15 9.54 3.06 6.64
C ALA A 15 10.72 4.01 6.38
N ASN A 16 10.48 5.32 6.34
CA ASN A 16 11.44 6.34 5.90
C ASN A 16 11.91 6.16 4.44
N ILE A 17 11.19 5.38 3.64
CA ILE A 17 11.38 5.26 2.19
C ILE A 17 10.38 6.18 1.52
N LEU A 18 10.87 7.05 0.63
CA LEU A 18 10.06 8.04 -0.05
C LEU A 18 9.53 7.50 -1.38
N LEU A 19 8.28 7.85 -1.69
CA LEU A 19 7.78 7.78 -3.06
C LEU A 19 8.56 8.75 -3.94
N GLN A 20 8.70 8.40 -5.22
CA GLN A 20 9.45 9.13 -6.25
C GLN A 20 10.97 9.14 -6.08
N ASP A 21 11.51 8.63 -4.98
CA ASP A 21 12.94 8.35 -4.90
C ASP A 21 13.32 7.17 -5.79
N ASN A 22 14.59 7.12 -6.17
CA ASN A 22 15.15 5.97 -6.85
C ASN A 22 15.54 4.88 -5.83
N ILE A 23 15.21 3.64 -6.13
CA ILE A 23 15.53 2.48 -5.28
C ILE A 23 17.02 2.34 -4.99
N SER A 24 17.90 2.79 -5.90
CA SER A 24 19.36 2.79 -5.69
C SER A 24 19.80 3.51 -4.42
N THR A 25 19.05 4.52 -3.97
CA THR A 25 19.27 5.26 -2.72
C THR A 25 19.27 4.36 -1.49
N TYR A 26 18.52 3.25 -1.55
CA TYR A 26 18.28 2.35 -0.42
C TYR A 26 19.07 1.04 -0.53
N MET A 27 19.73 0.76 -1.65
CA MET A 27 20.28 -0.57 -1.95
C MET A 27 21.34 -1.04 -0.96
N ASN A 28 22.23 -0.16 -0.51
CA ASN A 28 23.26 -0.54 0.47
C ASN A 28 22.61 -1.07 1.75
N GLU A 29 21.66 -0.30 2.31
CA GLU A 29 20.93 -0.71 3.50
C GLU A 29 20.11 -1.99 3.27
N LEU A 30 19.40 -2.07 2.14
CA LEU A 30 18.59 -3.23 1.78
C LEU A 30 19.39 -4.53 1.72
N TYR A 31 20.55 -4.53 1.05
CA TYR A 31 21.34 -5.74 0.87
C TYR A 31 22.27 -6.06 2.05
N GLU A 32 22.62 -5.07 2.88
CA GLU A 32 23.45 -5.29 4.08
C GLU A 32 22.64 -5.77 5.29
N HIS A 33 21.38 -5.33 5.41
CA HIS A 33 20.61 -5.51 6.65
C HIS A 33 19.30 -6.26 6.50
N HIS A 34 18.80 -6.48 5.29
CA HIS A 34 17.48 -7.07 5.06
C HIS A 34 17.51 -8.25 4.10
N LYS A 35 16.52 -9.14 4.25
CA LYS A 35 16.24 -10.16 3.23
C LYS A 35 15.37 -9.54 2.15
N VAL A 36 15.88 -9.51 0.92
CA VAL A 36 15.18 -8.94 -0.25
C VAL A 36 14.80 -10.03 -1.24
N GLU A 37 13.52 -10.11 -1.58
CA GLU A 37 13.01 -10.92 -2.69
C GLU A 37 12.57 -9.99 -3.83
N ILE A 38 13.08 -10.23 -5.03
CA ILE A 38 12.77 -9.41 -6.21
C ILE A 38 11.82 -10.17 -7.12
N LYS A 39 10.74 -9.52 -7.52
CA LYS A 39 9.73 -10.05 -8.45
C LYS A 39 9.55 -9.08 -9.60
N SER A 40 9.51 -9.59 -10.83
CA SER A 40 9.15 -8.79 -12.00
C SER A 40 7.80 -9.24 -12.52
N TYR A 41 6.98 -8.29 -12.94
CA TYR A 41 5.68 -8.56 -13.53
C TYR A 41 5.43 -7.63 -14.71
N THR A 42 4.73 -8.14 -15.71
CA THR A 42 4.37 -7.40 -16.92
C THR A 42 2.91 -6.98 -16.81
N LEU A 43 2.67 -5.69 -16.96
CA LEU A 43 1.33 -5.13 -17.02
C LEU A 43 0.67 -5.44 -18.38
N PRO A 44 -0.67 -5.35 -18.50
CA PRO A 44 -1.38 -5.60 -19.76
C PRO A 44 -0.94 -4.70 -20.93
N ASP A 45 -0.39 -3.52 -20.65
CA ASP A 45 0.17 -2.59 -21.63
C ASP A 45 1.59 -2.99 -22.11
N GLY A 46 2.16 -4.05 -21.56
CA GLY A 46 3.50 -4.56 -21.88
C GLY A 46 4.61 -3.94 -21.03
N GLU A 47 4.32 -2.96 -20.17
CA GLU A 47 5.34 -2.40 -19.28
C GLU A 47 5.73 -3.41 -18.19
N THR A 48 7.03 -3.55 -17.96
CA THR A 48 7.55 -4.36 -16.86
C THR A 48 7.74 -3.50 -15.62
N ARG A 49 7.25 -3.98 -14.48
CA ARG A 49 7.48 -3.41 -13.16
C ARG A 49 8.32 -4.37 -12.32
N THR A 50 9.02 -3.83 -11.34
CA THR A 50 9.78 -4.61 -10.38
C THR A 50 9.26 -4.34 -8.98
N ALA A 51 9.05 -5.40 -8.21
CA ALA A 51 8.71 -5.35 -6.80
C ALA A 51 9.88 -5.90 -5.97
N TYR A 52 10.27 -5.16 -4.95
CA TYR A 52 11.23 -5.55 -3.92
C TYR A 52 10.47 -5.82 -2.63
N VAL A 53 10.42 -7.08 -2.21
CA VAL A 53 9.78 -7.52 -0.98
C VAL A 53 10.87 -7.67 0.10
N ILE A 54 10.76 -6.87 1.15
CA ILE A 54 11.79 -6.69 2.18
C ILE A 54 11.28 -7.31 3.48
N ASP A 55 12.02 -8.29 4.00
CA ASP A 55 11.71 -9.05 5.21
C ASP A 55 10.27 -9.61 5.23
N SER A 56 9.74 -9.91 4.04
CA SER A 56 8.36 -10.36 3.85
C SER A 56 7.31 -9.42 4.48
N THR A 57 7.65 -8.14 4.66
CA THR A 57 6.85 -7.16 5.40
C THR A 57 6.57 -5.90 4.59
N LEU A 58 7.58 -5.36 3.90
CA LEU A 58 7.47 -4.16 3.06
C LEU A 58 7.58 -4.57 1.58
N THR A 59 6.83 -3.91 0.70
CA THR A 59 6.90 -4.09 -0.75
C THR A 59 7.14 -2.76 -1.42
N LEU A 60 8.23 -2.62 -2.17
CA LEU A 60 8.52 -1.44 -2.99
C LEU A 60 8.29 -1.79 -4.45
N SER A 61 7.37 -1.10 -5.12
CA SER A 61 7.17 -1.25 -6.56
C SER A 61 7.83 -0.09 -7.32
N THR A 62 8.61 -0.44 -8.34
CA THR A 62 9.39 0.52 -9.12
C THR A 62 9.03 0.51 -10.60
N LEU A 63 9.21 1.67 -11.21
CA LEU A 63 9.28 1.83 -12.66
C LEU A 63 10.59 1.20 -13.20
N PRO A 64 10.73 1.00 -14.53
CA PRO A 64 11.95 0.45 -15.13
C PRO A 64 13.23 1.24 -14.82
N ASP A 65 13.12 2.55 -14.58
CA ASP A 65 14.25 3.42 -14.21
C ASP A 65 14.62 3.33 -12.71
N GLY A 66 13.88 2.54 -11.93
CA GLY A 66 14.08 2.37 -10.49
C GLY A 66 13.31 3.37 -9.63
N THR A 67 12.50 4.25 -10.20
CA THR A 67 11.65 5.18 -9.44
C THR A 67 10.59 4.40 -8.64
N ILE A 68 10.54 4.60 -7.32
CA ILE A 68 9.55 3.98 -6.43
C ILE A 68 8.21 4.69 -6.61
N PHE A 69 7.24 4.02 -7.23
CA PHE A 69 5.92 4.61 -7.48
C PHE A 69 4.86 4.14 -6.48
N SER A 70 5.11 3.05 -5.75
CA SER A 70 4.17 2.52 -4.76
C SER A 70 4.92 1.79 -3.65
N ILE A 71 4.47 1.97 -2.41
CA ILE A 71 5.04 1.31 -1.23
C ILE A 71 3.91 0.65 -0.46
N GLY A 72 4.02 -0.64 -0.19
CA GLY A 72 3.07 -1.42 0.57
C GLY A 72 3.68 -2.04 1.82
N CYS A 73 2.84 -2.31 2.82
CA CYS A 73 3.22 -3.01 4.04
C CYS A 73 2.11 -3.94 4.51
N ASN A 74 2.45 -4.98 5.27
CA ASN A 74 1.48 -5.94 5.80
C ASN A 74 1.38 -5.90 7.34
N ALA A 75 0.63 -6.85 7.94
CA ALA A 75 0.38 -6.95 9.37
C ALA A 75 1.62 -7.07 10.28
N ARG A 76 2.83 -7.27 9.73
CA ARG A 76 4.09 -7.24 10.49
C ARG A 76 4.64 -5.81 10.66
N TYR A 77 4.15 -4.86 9.88
CA TYR A 77 4.50 -3.45 10.01
C TYR A 77 3.79 -2.83 11.22
N THR A 78 4.49 -1.99 11.97
CA THR A 78 3.97 -1.46 13.25
C THR A 78 3.71 0.04 13.24
N GLY A 79 4.13 0.73 12.18
CA GLY A 79 3.86 2.16 12.02
C GLY A 79 2.40 2.46 11.70
N LEU A 80 1.99 3.69 12.02
CA LEU A 80 0.60 4.12 11.95
C LEU A 80 0.39 5.18 10.86
N TYR A 81 -0.77 5.13 10.21
CA TYR A 81 -1.28 6.23 9.41
C TYR A 81 -2.12 7.16 10.29
N GLN A 82 -1.83 8.46 10.24
CA GLN A 82 -2.47 9.49 11.07
C GLN A 82 -2.55 9.11 12.57
N ASN A 83 -1.49 8.47 13.10
CA ASN A 83 -1.40 8.01 14.49
C ASN A 83 -2.53 7.07 14.96
N THR A 84 -3.30 6.50 14.04
CA THR A 84 -4.57 5.84 14.39
C THR A 84 -4.79 4.53 13.63
N LEU A 85 -4.50 4.51 12.33
CA LEU A 85 -4.80 3.39 11.45
C LEU A 85 -3.55 2.53 11.22
N SER A 86 -3.67 1.22 11.38
CA SER A 86 -2.58 0.25 11.17
C SER A 86 -3.01 -0.88 10.23
N THR A 87 -2.05 -1.67 9.75
CA THR A 87 -2.36 -2.99 9.18
C THR A 87 -2.96 -3.90 10.27
N GLY A 88 -3.70 -4.93 9.85
CA GLY A 88 -4.29 -5.91 10.76
C GLY A 88 -5.53 -5.42 11.52
N MET A 89 -6.10 -4.27 11.14
CA MET A 89 -7.33 -3.77 11.75
C MET A 89 -8.56 -4.44 11.16
N ARG A 90 -9.58 -4.66 12.02
CA ARG A 90 -10.91 -5.07 11.55
C ARG A 90 -11.62 -3.92 10.87
N PHE A 91 -12.40 -4.24 9.84
CA PHE A 91 -13.08 -3.23 9.05
C PHE A 91 -14.03 -2.36 9.86
N ASP A 92 -14.73 -2.91 10.86
CA ASP A 92 -15.57 -2.11 11.75
C ASP A 92 -14.80 -1.12 12.64
N GLN A 93 -13.54 -1.40 12.99
CA GLN A 93 -12.69 -0.48 13.72
C GLN A 93 -12.30 0.67 12.79
N ILE A 94 -11.90 0.36 11.55
CA ILE A 94 -11.56 1.37 10.54
C ILE A 94 -12.76 2.28 10.27
N LYS A 95 -13.97 1.72 10.11
CA LYS A 95 -15.21 2.49 9.93
C LYS A 95 -15.51 3.45 11.08
N LYS A 96 -15.16 3.10 12.32
CA LYS A 96 -15.36 3.98 13.48
C LYS A 96 -14.37 5.14 13.52
N LEU A 97 -13.20 4.97 12.90
CA LEU A 97 -12.09 5.92 12.91
C LEU A 97 -12.07 6.82 11.67
N THR A 98 -12.97 6.59 10.71
CA THR A 98 -12.99 7.31 9.44
C THR A 98 -14.40 7.78 9.07
N GLU A 99 -14.47 8.93 8.41
CA GLU A 99 -15.74 9.56 8.03
C GLU A 99 -16.33 8.93 6.77
N ARG A 100 -15.46 8.51 5.84
CA ARG A 100 -15.88 7.95 4.54
C ARG A 100 -15.00 6.80 4.10
N GLN A 101 -15.60 5.78 3.50
CA GLN A 101 -14.91 4.65 2.86
C GLN A 101 -15.49 4.44 1.47
N ARG A 102 -14.65 4.11 0.48
CA ARG A 102 -15.07 3.80 -0.90
C ARG A 102 -14.22 2.69 -1.49
N ILE A 103 -14.83 1.82 -2.28
CA ILE A 103 -14.13 0.78 -3.02
C ILE A 103 -13.69 1.33 -4.37
N PHE A 104 -12.42 1.10 -4.70
CA PHE A 104 -11.85 1.34 -6.01
C PHE A 104 -10.90 0.19 -6.33
N ASN A 105 -11.05 -0.46 -7.49
CA ASN A 105 -10.07 -1.42 -8.02
C ASN A 105 -9.55 -2.44 -6.98
N GLY A 106 -10.45 -3.05 -6.19
CA GLY A 106 -10.07 -4.04 -5.16
C GLY A 106 -9.44 -3.47 -3.89
N VAL A 107 -9.49 -2.15 -3.66
CA VAL A 107 -8.99 -1.50 -2.45
C VAL A 107 -10.03 -0.56 -1.82
N ILE A 108 -9.83 -0.23 -0.54
CA ILE A 108 -10.62 0.75 0.20
C ILE A 108 -9.84 2.06 0.31
N ILE A 109 -10.41 3.13 -0.23
CA ILE A 109 -9.98 4.52 -0.02
C ILE A 109 -10.75 5.11 1.16
N LEU A 110 -10.03 5.80 2.05
CA LEU A 110 -10.58 6.40 3.27
C LEU A 110 -10.56 7.92 3.17
N ASN A 111 -11.63 8.60 3.62
CA ASN A 111 -11.72 10.06 3.71
C ASN A 111 -11.31 10.82 2.42
N GLU A 112 -11.54 10.22 1.25
CA GLU A 112 -11.08 10.74 -0.05
C GLU A 112 -9.55 10.97 -0.14
N ASP A 113 -8.76 10.32 0.71
CA ASP A 113 -7.31 10.33 0.61
C ASP A 113 -6.84 9.29 -0.42
N PHE A 114 -6.65 9.74 -1.66
CA PHE A 114 -6.11 8.95 -2.76
C PHE A 114 -4.59 8.71 -2.68
N GLY A 115 -4.01 8.84 -1.49
CA GLY A 115 -2.62 8.50 -1.25
C GLY A 115 -2.39 7.31 -0.34
N PHE A 116 -3.47 6.74 0.20
CA PHE A 116 -3.47 5.64 1.13
C PHE A 116 -4.65 4.71 0.82
N CYS A 117 -4.42 3.41 0.83
CA CYS A 117 -5.51 2.45 0.73
C CYS A 117 -5.25 1.20 1.59
N TYR A 118 -6.34 0.54 1.99
CA TYR A 118 -6.30 -0.85 2.42
C TYR A 118 -6.63 -1.77 1.25
N VAL A 119 -5.84 -2.83 1.07
CA VAL A 119 -6.15 -3.85 0.07
C VAL A 119 -7.26 -4.75 0.58
N LEU A 120 -8.27 -5.03 -0.26
CA LEU A 120 -9.26 -6.04 0.07
C LEU A 120 -8.63 -7.42 -0.15
N PRO A 121 -8.68 -8.34 0.83
CA PRO A 121 -8.23 -9.71 0.60
C PRO A 121 -9.24 -10.46 -0.26
N THR A 122 -8.76 -11.44 -1.02
CA THR A 122 -9.62 -12.40 -1.73
C THR A 122 -10.60 -13.09 -0.77
N PRO A 123 -11.88 -13.24 -1.14
CA PRO A 123 -12.49 -12.92 -2.45
C PRO A 123 -13.05 -11.48 -2.57
N TYR A 124 -12.89 -10.64 -1.55
CA TYR A 124 -13.57 -9.34 -1.47
C TYR A 124 -13.04 -8.30 -2.44
N ASP A 125 -11.79 -8.44 -2.89
CA ASP A 125 -11.19 -7.66 -3.99
C ASP A 125 -11.99 -7.78 -5.30
N GLU A 126 -12.63 -8.91 -5.54
CA GLU A 126 -13.39 -9.19 -6.76
C GLU A 126 -14.90 -9.04 -6.59
N ILE A 127 -15.44 -9.43 -5.42
CA ILE A 127 -16.90 -9.57 -5.24
C ILE A 127 -17.56 -8.41 -4.48
N ALA A 128 -16.79 -7.54 -3.84
CA ALA A 128 -17.37 -6.45 -3.05
C ALA A 128 -17.70 -5.24 -3.94
N ASP A 129 -18.96 -5.17 -4.39
CA ASP A 129 -19.46 -4.02 -5.17
C ASP A 129 -19.68 -2.74 -4.33
N SER A 130 -19.87 -2.87 -3.01
CA SER A 130 -20.11 -1.74 -2.11
C SER A 130 -19.51 -1.97 -0.72
N ILE A 131 -19.36 -0.90 0.06
CA ILE A 131 -18.81 -0.95 1.43
C ILE A 131 -19.67 -1.83 2.36
N GLU A 132 -20.97 -1.89 2.12
CA GLU A 132 -21.92 -2.70 2.88
C GLU A 132 -21.72 -4.21 2.65
N ASN A 133 -21.13 -4.59 1.51
CA ASN A 133 -20.85 -5.99 1.19
C ASN A 133 -19.60 -6.53 1.91
N ILE A 134 -18.79 -5.65 2.50
CA ILE A 134 -17.58 -6.04 3.23
C ILE A 134 -17.97 -6.47 4.66
N PRO A 135 -17.62 -7.68 5.11
CA PRO A 135 -17.90 -8.11 6.47
C PRO A 135 -17.24 -7.21 7.50
N SER A 136 -18.01 -6.81 8.52
CA SER A 136 -17.51 -5.97 9.61
C SER A 136 -16.37 -6.61 10.41
N THR A 137 -16.26 -7.93 10.38
CA THR A 137 -15.18 -8.69 11.04
C THR A 137 -13.97 -8.95 10.15
N LEU A 138 -14.01 -8.55 8.87
CA LEU A 138 -12.89 -8.72 7.96
C LEU A 138 -11.68 -7.94 8.46
N THR A 139 -10.53 -8.60 8.54
CA THR A 139 -9.26 -7.96 8.85
C THR A 139 -8.60 -7.48 7.56
N LEU A 140 -8.10 -6.25 7.55
CA LEU A 140 -7.36 -5.67 6.44
C LEU A 140 -5.88 -5.63 6.79
N ASP A 141 -5.15 -6.60 6.27
CA ASP A 141 -3.74 -6.84 6.63
C ASP A 141 -2.75 -6.05 5.80
N GLU A 142 -3.16 -5.48 4.67
CA GLU A 142 -2.27 -4.82 3.72
C GLU A 142 -2.68 -3.37 3.48
N ILE A 143 -1.68 -2.49 3.53
CA ILE A 143 -1.79 -1.06 3.23
C ILE A 143 -0.83 -0.74 2.09
N TYR A 144 -1.26 0.12 1.17
CA TYR A 144 -0.39 0.74 0.17
C TYR A 144 -0.50 2.26 0.17
N ILE A 145 0.61 2.93 -0.16
CA ILE A 145 0.64 4.35 -0.54
C ILE A 145 1.15 4.50 -1.97
N SER A 146 0.55 5.44 -2.70
CA SER A 146 0.94 5.86 -4.06
C SER A 146 0.23 7.18 -4.37
N ASP A 147 0.17 7.60 -5.64
CA ASP A 147 -0.74 8.64 -6.10
C ASP A 147 -1.88 8.03 -6.92
N PHE A 148 -3.01 7.78 -6.26
CA PHE A 148 -4.23 7.21 -6.88
C PHE A 148 -5.20 8.29 -7.39
N SER A 149 -4.79 9.56 -7.47
CA SER A 149 -5.70 10.66 -7.81
C SER A 149 -6.38 10.51 -9.16
N SER A 150 -5.74 9.79 -10.10
CA SER A 150 -6.32 9.51 -11.42
C SER A 150 -7.64 8.74 -11.34
N TRP A 151 -7.90 7.98 -10.27
CA TRP A 151 -9.15 7.20 -10.11
C TRP A 151 -10.39 8.07 -9.88
N LEU A 152 -10.22 9.35 -9.53
CA LEU A 152 -11.34 10.30 -9.50
C LEU A 152 -11.90 10.58 -10.89
N HIS A 153 -11.08 10.40 -11.91
CA HIS A 153 -11.45 10.66 -13.30
C HIS A 153 -11.50 9.33 -14.03
N LYS A 154 -12.70 8.77 -14.23
CA LYS A 154 -12.83 7.70 -15.22
C LYS A 154 -12.34 8.25 -16.56
N PRO A 155 -11.50 7.51 -17.31
CA PRO A 155 -11.32 7.83 -18.73
C PRO A 155 -12.71 7.87 -19.37
N GLN A 156 -13.00 8.94 -20.10
CA GLN A 156 -14.23 9.07 -20.89
C GLN A 156 -14.31 7.96 -21.94
#